data_AF-A0A8X8APK1-F1
#
_entry.id   AF-A0A8X8APK1-F1
#
_cell.length_a   1.000
_cell.length_b   1.000
_cell.length_c   1.000
_cell.angle_alpha   90.00
_cell.angle_beta   90.00
_cell.angle_gamma   90.00
#
_symmetry.space_group_name_H-M   'P 1'
#
loop_
_entity.id
_entity.type
_entity.pdbx_description
1 polymer ?
#
loop_
_entity_poly.entity_id
_entity_poly.type
_entity_poly.pdbx_seq_one_letter_code
_entity_poly.pdbx_strand_id
1 'polypeptide(L)'
;MDHRRKKETKTETTDLPDCLLEEILSRLPKRSPALGQCRLVCKTWLHLISETYFSKLKLESHPRMLVKTIPETYQSREIISVRIAEGVNGRTFQVERLKKLVPNKDLPTSNFELVNSCYGLVCISEGKSRNVIHVFNPVFREHITISVNRPLPFYHNSFCLGLGITNVRYEFKVLRTFSLKTNRRAPGYPRAEIYTIGTKKWRRIGNPLSCIEKLDFDTSVHGYIHWIPDQKLLQFICSFSFGKEQFGQLPLPPTYDGNDVRVKLGVLKDCLCVSVPEKVGNVDKFGIWVMKTYGSKQSWIQQYVIENLYPDVGRLKFYEPLIFLSTGEILMSFNGEFLVCYNTTLKKLAKKSTITQSKGGIHAIAYNPSLVSLNVVARGGEEVRALPEPEVTLC
;
A
#
# COMPACT_ATOMS: atom_id res chain seq x y z
N MET A 1 -41.68 27.23 52.87
CA MET A 1 -40.47 26.41 53.03
C MET A 1 -39.90 26.18 51.64
N ASP A 2 -38.94 27.01 51.27
CA ASP A 2 -38.21 26.94 50.01
C ASP A 2 -37.16 25.83 50.08
N HIS A 3 -37.30 24.79 49.27
CA HIS A 3 -36.23 23.83 49.03
C HIS A 3 -35.58 24.11 47.68
N ARG A 4 -34.56 24.97 47.74
CA ARG A 4 -33.59 25.25 46.69
C ARG A 4 -32.77 23.98 46.40
N ARG A 5 -33.19 23.18 45.42
CA ARG A 5 -32.36 22.10 44.87
C ARG A 5 -31.19 22.73 44.11
N LYS A 6 -29.99 22.69 44.71
CA LYS A 6 -28.72 22.95 44.03
C LYS A 6 -28.61 21.99 42.83
N LYS A 7 -28.56 22.54 41.61
CA LYS A 7 -28.07 21.81 40.44
C LYS A 7 -26.57 21.63 40.63
N GLU A 8 -26.13 20.41 40.89
CA GLU A 8 -24.73 20.03 40.71
C GLU A 8 -24.40 20.10 39.22
N THR A 9 -23.54 21.04 38.87
CA THR A 9 -22.91 21.11 37.55
C THR A 9 -22.02 19.89 37.40
N LYS A 10 -22.42 18.93 36.56
CA LYS A 10 -21.49 17.92 36.04
C LYS A 10 -20.39 18.66 35.29
N THR A 11 -19.19 18.72 35.86
CA THR A 11 -17.97 19.06 35.13
C THR A 11 -17.78 18.03 34.02
N GLU A 12 -18.14 18.41 32.79
CA GLU A 12 -17.78 17.68 31.59
C GLU A 12 -16.25 17.76 31.41
N THR A 13 -15.63 16.65 31.02
CA THR A 13 -14.18 16.53 30.75
C THR A 13 -13.75 17.25 29.45
N THR A 14 -14.45 18.30 29.04
CA THR A 14 -14.34 18.97 27.74
C THR A 14 -13.51 20.26 27.74
N ASP A 15 -12.93 20.66 28.87
CA ASP A 15 -12.22 21.95 29.00
C ASP A 15 -10.71 21.92 28.65
N LEU A 16 -10.17 20.80 28.18
CA LEU A 16 -8.75 20.72 27.82
C LEU A 16 -8.53 21.07 26.33
N PRO A 17 -7.67 22.06 25.99
CA PRO A 17 -7.31 22.37 24.60
C PRO A 17 -6.76 21.16 23.84
N ASP A 18 -7.10 21.04 22.56
CA ASP A 18 -6.69 19.93 21.69
C ASP A 18 -5.18 19.69 21.71
N CYS A 19 -4.36 20.75 21.71
CA CYS A 19 -2.90 20.64 21.77
C CYS A 19 -2.38 19.94 23.04
N LEU A 20 -3.01 20.17 24.19
CA LEU A 20 -2.64 19.53 25.45
C LEU A 20 -3.13 18.08 25.50
N LEU A 21 -4.29 17.79 24.92
CA LEU A 21 -4.78 16.43 24.75
C LEU A 21 -3.83 15.61 23.86
N GLU A 22 -3.37 16.17 22.75
CA GLU A 22 -2.43 15.50 21.86
C GLU A 22 -1.08 15.19 22.54
N GLU A 23 -0.62 16.09 23.40
CA GLU A 23 0.60 15.91 24.19
C GLU A 23 0.43 14.79 25.20
N ILE A 24 -0.67 14.79 25.98
CA ILE A 24 -0.99 13.74 26.95
C ILE A 24 -1.10 12.37 26.26
N LEU A 25 -1.85 12.30 25.15
CA LEU A 25 -2.04 11.08 24.38
C LEU A 25 -0.73 10.58 23.76
N SER A 26 0.21 11.47 23.41
CA SER A 26 1.52 11.09 22.87
C SER A 26 2.45 10.46 23.91
N ARG A 27 2.26 10.78 25.19
CA ARG A 27 3.04 10.27 26.31
C ARG A 27 2.55 8.90 26.79
N LEU A 28 1.39 8.43 26.32
CA LEU A 28 0.89 7.09 26.61
C LEU A 28 1.82 6.03 26.00
N PRO A 29 2.10 4.91 26.69
CA PRO A 29 2.94 3.86 26.17
C PRO A 29 2.37 3.33 24.85
N LYS A 30 3.17 3.36 23.79
CA LYS A 30 2.74 3.03 22.42
C LYS A 30 2.21 1.60 22.24
N ARG A 31 2.43 0.72 23.22
CA ARG A 31 1.94 -0.68 23.28
C ARG A 31 0.79 -0.89 24.28
N SER A 32 0.20 0.18 24.83
CA SER A 32 -0.84 0.05 25.87
C SER A 32 -2.27 -0.03 25.29
N PRO A 33 -3.16 -0.87 25.86
CA PRO A 33 -4.59 -0.89 25.51
C PRO A 33 -5.33 0.40 25.91
N ALA A 34 -4.71 1.25 26.73
CA ALA A 34 -5.26 2.53 27.18
C ALA A 34 -5.63 3.47 26.02
N LEU A 35 -4.85 3.51 24.93
CA LEU A 35 -5.17 4.31 23.75
C LEU A 35 -6.47 3.87 23.06
N GLY A 36 -6.75 2.57 23.05
CA GLY A 36 -8.01 2.02 22.52
C GLY A 36 -9.21 2.42 23.39
N GLN A 37 -9.04 2.46 24.71
CA GLN A 37 -10.08 2.88 25.66
C GLN A 37 -10.34 4.39 25.58
N CYS A 38 -9.30 5.20 25.38
CA CYS A 38 -9.40 6.65 25.24
C CYS A 38 -10.29 7.07 24.05
N ARG A 39 -10.42 6.22 23.01
CA ARG A 39 -11.34 6.43 21.87
C ARG A 39 -12.82 6.39 22.25
N LEU A 40 -13.16 5.79 23.39
CA LEU A 40 -14.53 5.63 23.85
C LEU A 40 -14.99 6.80 24.74
N VAL A 41 -14.09 7.74 25.08
CA VAL A 41 -14.35 8.84 26.01
C VAL A 41 -15.30 9.87 25.40
N CYS A 42 -14.95 10.45 24.25
CA CYS A 42 -15.81 11.39 23.52
C CYS A 42 -15.41 11.50 22.04
N LYS A 43 -16.20 12.23 21.24
CA LYS A 43 -15.93 12.43 19.80
C LYS A 43 -14.62 13.17 19.54
N THR A 44 -14.27 14.15 20.38
CA THR A 44 -13.00 14.91 20.27
C THR A 44 -11.80 13.99 20.51
N TRP A 45 -11.82 13.20 21.58
CA TRP A 45 -10.78 12.21 21.85
C TRP A 45 -10.72 11.15 20.76
N LEU A 46 -11.87 10.68 20.27
CA LEU A 46 -11.91 9.77 19.13
C LEU A 46 -11.21 10.40 17.93
N HIS A 47 -11.48 11.66 17.58
CA HIS A 47 -10.89 12.37 16.44
C HIS A 47 -9.39 12.63 16.63
N LEU A 48 -8.99 13.21 17.77
CA LEU A 48 -7.59 13.51 18.09
C LEU A 48 -6.76 12.24 18.17
N ILE A 49 -7.26 11.19 18.82
CA ILE A 49 -6.61 9.89 18.81
C ILE A 49 -6.60 9.40 17.39
N SER A 50 -7.69 9.37 16.65
CA SER A 50 -7.65 8.94 15.25
C SER A 50 -6.61 9.66 14.38
N GLU A 51 -6.47 10.98 14.43
CA GLU A 51 -5.46 11.73 13.67
C GLU A 51 -4.04 11.56 14.23
N THR A 52 -3.86 11.65 15.55
CA THR A 52 -2.54 11.56 16.21
C THR A 52 -2.06 10.13 16.45
N TYR A 53 -2.94 9.18 16.69
CA TYR A 53 -2.67 7.74 16.84
C TYR A 53 -2.10 7.22 15.54
N PHE A 54 -2.82 7.30 14.42
CA PHE A 54 -2.31 6.71 13.18
C PHE A 54 -1.06 7.42 12.61
N SER A 55 -0.86 8.70 12.92
CA SER A 55 0.40 9.41 12.60
C SER A 55 1.55 9.04 13.55
N LYS A 56 1.31 8.89 14.87
CA LYS A 56 2.32 8.53 15.89
C LYS A 56 2.59 7.02 16.02
N LEU A 57 1.73 6.16 15.48
CA LEU A 57 1.92 4.70 15.46
C LEU A 57 2.95 4.25 14.43
N LYS A 58 3.35 5.11 13.47
CA LYS A 58 4.51 4.85 12.62
C LYS A 58 5.74 4.84 13.52
N LEU A 59 6.40 3.69 13.67
CA LEU A 59 7.71 3.64 14.30
C LEU A 59 8.70 4.35 13.36
N GLU A 60 9.35 5.41 13.82
CA GLU A 60 10.47 6.08 13.11
C GLU A 60 11.50 5.05 12.62
N SER A 61 12.25 5.22 11.52
CA SER A 61 12.46 6.34 10.59
C SER A 61 12.70 5.87 9.14
N HIS A 62 12.59 4.56 8.86
CA HIS A 62 12.94 3.98 7.56
C HIS A 62 11.87 3.00 7.07
N PRO A 63 11.40 3.14 5.82
CA PRO A 63 10.46 2.20 5.23
C PRO A 63 11.07 0.80 5.18
N ARG A 64 10.26 -0.19 5.56
CA ARG A 64 10.59 -1.60 5.34
C ARG A 64 9.97 -2.05 4.04
N MET A 65 10.62 -3.00 3.39
CA MET A 65 10.12 -3.60 2.17
C MET A 65 9.97 -5.10 2.36
N LEU A 66 8.85 -5.64 1.89
CA LEU A 66 8.69 -7.07 1.68
C LEU A 66 8.94 -7.34 0.21
N VAL A 67 9.93 -8.18 -0.08
CA VAL A 67 10.24 -8.61 -1.43
C VAL A 67 9.90 -10.07 -1.56
N LYS A 68 9.09 -10.41 -2.57
CA LYS A 68 8.79 -11.78 -2.97
C LYS A 68 9.47 -12.08 -4.31
N THR A 69 10.23 -13.17 -4.40
CA THR A 69 10.76 -13.64 -5.68
C THR A 69 9.68 -14.33 -6.51
N ILE A 70 9.75 -14.09 -7.81
CA ILE A 70 8.97 -14.75 -8.85
C ILE A 70 9.99 -15.50 -9.69
N PRO A 71 10.37 -16.72 -9.28
CA PRO A 71 11.39 -17.49 -9.99
C PRO A 71 10.88 -17.88 -11.40
N GLU A 72 11.79 -17.98 -12.36
CA GLU A 72 11.47 -18.44 -13.73
C GLU A 72 10.97 -19.91 -13.73
N THR A 73 11.51 -20.71 -12.81
CA THR A 73 11.08 -22.09 -12.54
C THR A 73 10.38 -22.15 -11.18
N TYR A 74 9.33 -22.96 -11.03
CA TYR A 74 8.45 -23.00 -9.83
C TYR A 74 9.14 -23.36 -8.49
N GLN A 75 10.47 -23.41 -8.42
CA GLN A 75 11.21 -24.11 -7.38
C GLN A 75 11.72 -23.27 -6.19
N SER A 76 11.52 -21.95 -6.12
CA SER A 76 11.75 -21.23 -4.85
C SER A 76 11.10 -19.84 -4.80
N ARG A 77 10.12 -19.67 -3.91
CA ARG A 77 9.52 -18.37 -3.57
C ARG A 77 10.17 -17.87 -2.29
N GLU A 78 11.31 -17.20 -2.41
CA GLU A 78 11.92 -16.52 -1.27
C GLU A 78 11.15 -15.24 -0.97
N ILE A 79 11.08 -14.94 0.32
CA ILE A 79 10.43 -13.74 0.82
C ILE A 79 11.39 -13.13 1.80
N ILE A 80 11.69 -11.86 1.58
CA ILE A 80 12.76 -11.20 2.28
C ILE A 80 12.21 -9.90 2.83
N SER A 81 12.38 -9.72 4.13
CA SER A 81 12.22 -8.41 4.73
C SER A 81 13.53 -7.66 4.55
N VAL A 82 13.42 -6.47 3.97
CA VAL A 82 14.53 -5.58 3.67
C VAL A 82 14.31 -4.27 4.40
N ARG A 83 15.37 -3.71 4.96
CA ARG A 83 15.44 -2.32 5.42
C ARG A 83 16.25 -1.53 4.42
N ILE A 84 15.75 -0.36 4.05
CA ILE A 84 16.55 0.62 3.33
C ILE A 84 17.19 1.50 4.40
N ALA A 85 18.51 1.34 4.59
CA ALA A 85 19.29 2.18 5.48
C ALA A 85 19.96 3.27 4.67
N GLU A 86 19.80 4.51 5.10
CA GLU A 86 20.48 5.66 4.49
C GLU A 86 21.85 5.83 5.16
N GLY A 87 22.92 5.91 4.36
CA GLY A 87 24.29 5.99 4.84
C GLY A 87 24.59 7.33 5.51
N VAL A 88 25.48 7.29 6.51
CA VAL A 88 25.84 8.40 7.41
C VAL A 88 26.34 9.67 6.68
N ASN A 89 26.75 9.57 5.41
CA ASN A 89 27.26 10.69 4.62
C ASN A 89 26.36 11.09 3.42
N GLY A 90 25.10 10.64 3.39
CA GLY A 90 24.12 11.04 2.37
C GLY A 90 24.44 10.61 0.92
N ARG A 91 25.46 9.74 0.74
CA ARG A 91 25.98 9.33 -0.57
C ARG A 91 25.73 7.87 -0.92
N THR A 92 25.18 7.06 -0.02
CA THR A 92 24.86 5.66 -0.29
C THR A 92 23.62 5.20 0.47
N PHE A 93 22.72 4.47 -0.21
CA PHE A 93 21.74 3.61 0.46
C PHE A 93 22.31 2.19 0.58
N GLN A 94 22.00 1.52 1.68
CA GLN A 94 22.25 0.09 1.88
C GLN A 94 20.92 -0.65 1.96
N VAL A 95 20.87 -1.75 1.21
CA VAL A 95 19.76 -2.69 1.23
C VAL A 95 20.14 -3.75 2.25
N GLU A 96 19.66 -3.59 3.47
CA GLU A 96 19.96 -4.52 4.54
C GLU A 96 18.92 -5.64 4.56
N ARG A 97 19.38 -6.87 4.32
CA ARG A 97 18.54 -8.07 4.44
C ARG A 97 18.32 -8.35 5.92
N LEU A 98 17.12 -8.06 6.42
CA LEU A 98 16.78 -8.28 7.82
C LEU A 98 16.55 -9.76 8.11
N LYS A 99 15.63 -10.38 7.36
CA LYS A 99 15.19 -11.76 7.60
C LYS A 99 14.64 -12.37 6.32
N LYS A 100 14.98 -13.63 6.06
CA LYS A 100 14.24 -14.48 5.13
C LYS A 100 12.99 -14.98 5.86
N LEU A 101 11.81 -14.60 5.38
CA LEU A 101 10.55 -15.01 5.98
C LEU A 101 10.23 -16.45 5.57
N VAL A 102 9.87 -17.27 6.55
CA VAL A 102 9.46 -18.65 6.32
C VAL A 102 7.94 -18.70 6.16
N PRO A 103 7.43 -19.16 5.01
CA PRO A 103 6.01 -19.45 4.81
C PRO A 103 5.36 -20.22 5.98
N ASN A 104 4.11 -19.90 6.31
CA ASN A 104 3.34 -20.49 7.43
C ASN A 104 3.89 -20.23 8.85
N LYS A 105 5.15 -19.79 9.00
CA LYS A 105 5.73 -19.35 10.28
C LYS A 105 5.67 -17.82 10.42
N ASP A 106 6.18 -17.12 9.41
CA ASP A 106 6.26 -15.65 9.39
C ASP A 106 5.14 -15.00 8.57
N LEU A 107 4.34 -15.81 7.88
CA LEU A 107 3.22 -15.36 7.07
C LEU A 107 2.02 -16.28 7.31
N PRO A 108 0.79 -15.76 7.15
CA PRO A 108 -0.43 -16.55 7.28
C PRO A 108 -0.53 -17.77 6.34
N THR A 109 0.26 -17.80 5.26
CA THR A 109 0.11 -18.78 4.18
C THR A 109 1.39 -18.89 3.35
N SER A 110 1.56 -20.04 2.67
CA SER A 110 2.69 -20.31 1.79
C SER A 110 2.45 -19.99 0.33
N ASN A 111 1.18 -19.88 -0.08
CA ASN A 111 0.81 -19.60 -1.45
C ASN A 111 0.06 -18.27 -1.51
N PHE A 112 0.80 -17.17 -1.46
CA PHE A 112 0.22 -15.84 -1.44
C PHE A 112 0.71 -14.96 -2.58
N GLU A 113 -0.01 -13.86 -2.80
CA GLU A 113 0.43 -12.71 -3.57
C GLU A 113 0.42 -11.47 -2.67
N LEU A 114 1.40 -10.58 -2.86
CA LEU A 114 1.38 -9.29 -2.19
C LEU A 114 0.35 -8.41 -2.89
N VAL A 115 -0.44 -7.68 -2.11
CA VAL A 115 -1.45 -6.75 -2.63
C VAL A 115 -0.94 -5.32 -2.49
N ASN A 116 -0.93 -4.81 -1.27
CA ASN A 116 -0.38 -3.50 -0.90
C ASN A 116 -0.22 -3.43 0.63
N SER A 117 0.25 -2.30 1.14
CA SER A 117 0.18 -1.97 2.57
C SER A 117 -0.67 -0.73 2.80
N CYS A 118 -1.23 -0.60 4.00
CA CYS A 118 -1.97 0.59 4.42
C CYS A 118 -1.74 0.80 5.92
N TYR A 119 -1.17 1.95 6.30
CA TYR A 119 -0.85 2.29 7.70
C TYR A 119 -0.11 1.16 8.45
N GLY A 120 0.84 0.52 7.77
CA GLY A 120 1.68 -0.55 8.30
C GLY A 120 1.04 -1.94 8.37
N LEU A 121 -0.25 -2.05 8.10
CA LEU A 121 -0.89 -3.33 7.86
C LEU A 121 -0.59 -3.78 6.43
N VAL A 122 -0.29 -5.05 6.26
CA VAL A 122 0.04 -5.66 4.97
C VAL A 122 -1.10 -6.56 4.53
N CYS A 123 -1.53 -6.39 3.27
CA CYS A 123 -2.54 -7.23 2.64
C CYS A 123 -1.89 -8.24 1.69
N ILE A 124 -2.26 -9.50 1.84
CA ILE A 124 -1.87 -10.60 0.95
C ILE A 124 -3.08 -11.45 0.61
N SER A 125 -3.03 -12.17 -0.51
CA SER A 125 -4.12 -13.07 -0.92
C SER A 125 -3.63 -14.44 -1.31
N GLU A 126 -4.40 -15.48 -1.02
CA GLU A 126 -4.05 -16.85 -1.35
C GLU A 126 -4.42 -17.28 -2.76
N GLY A 127 -3.46 -17.92 -3.42
CA GLY A 127 -3.64 -18.61 -4.69
C GLY A 127 -4.15 -17.74 -5.84
N LYS A 128 -4.44 -18.40 -6.97
CA LYS A 128 -4.90 -17.72 -8.20
C LYS A 128 -6.33 -17.17 -8.09
N SER A 129 -7.15 -17.79 -7.24
CA SER A 129 -8.55 -17.40 -7.05
C SER A 129 -8.73 -16.20 -6.12
N ARG A 130 -7.70 -15.84 -5.34
CA ARG A 130 -7.69 -14.70 -4.41
C ARG A 130 -8.95 -14.64 -3.51
N ASN A 131 -9.43 -15.82 -3.09
CA ASN A 131 -10.65 -15.98 -2.29
C ASN A 131 -10.38 -15.93 -0.79
N VAL A 132 -9.14 -16.19 -0.37
CA VAL A 132 -8.70 -16.04 1.01
C VAL A 132 -7.75 -14.86 1.04
N ILE A 133 -8.06 -13.89 1.88
CA ILE A 133 -7.33 -12.64 2.00
C ILE A 133 -6.84 -12.56 3.44
N HIS A 134 -5.57 -12.21 3.63
CA HIS A 134 -5.02 -11.97 4.95
C HIS A 134 -4.59 -10.52 5.06
N VAL A 135 -5.03 -9.89 6.14
CA VAL A 135 -4.49 -8.60 6.57
C VAL A 135 -3.70 -8.86 7.84
N PHE A 136 -2.41 -8.57 7.82
CA PHE A 136 -1.52 -8.86 8.94
C PHE A 136 -0.69 -7.65 9.34
N ASN A 137 -0.39 -7.55 10.64
CA ASN A 137 0.58 -6.60 11.18
C ASN A 137 1.92 -7.31 11.38
N PRO A 138 2.98 -6.96 10.63
CA PRO A 138 4.31 -7.57 10.79
C PRO A 138 4.97 -7.29 12.16
N VAL A 139 4.59 -6.22 12.86
CA VAL A 139 5.15 -5.80 14.15
C VAL A 139 4.55 -6.61 15.30
N PHE A 140 3.21 -6.70 15.35
CA PHE A 140 2.53 -7.48 16.39
C PHE A 140 2.42 -8.96 16.04
N ARG A 141 2.82 -9.35 14.83
CA ARG A 141 2.65 -10.72 14.32
C ARG A 141 1.20 -11.19 14.45
N GLU A 142 0.26 -10.29 14.26
CA GLU A 142 -1.18 -10.58 14.27
C GLU A 142 -1.67 -10.66 12.81
N HIS A 143 -2.65 -11.50 12.55
CA HIS A 143 -3.36 -11.50 11.27
C HIS A 143 -4.85 -11.78 11.46
N ILE A 144 -5.63 -11.33 10.47
CA ILE A 144 -7.02 -11.75 10.27
C ILE A 144 -7.14 -12.40 8.90
N THR A 145 -8.08 -13.32 8.78
CA THR A 145 -8.41 -14.00 7.54
C THR A 145 -9.81 -13.63 7.09
N ILE A 146 -9.92 -13.18 5.83
CA ILE A 146 -11.17 -12.79 5.19
C ILE A 146 -11.41 -13.76 4.03
N SER A 147 -12.47 -14.55 4.13
CA SER A 147 -12.85 -15.52 3.10
C SER A 147 -13.98 -14.98 2.21
N VAL A 148 -13.89 -15.30 0.92
CA VAL A 148 -14.95 -15.08 -0.07
C VAL A 148 -15.67 -16.40 -0.30
N ASN A 149 -16.78 -16.62 0.39
CA ASN A 149 -17.51 -17.89 0.39
C ASN A 149 -18.54 -18.02 -0.75
N ARG A 150 -18.33 -17.34 -1.89
CA ARG A 150 -19.29 -17.36 -3.01
C ARG A 150 -18.69 -18.07 -4.21
N PRO A 151 -19.40 -19.05 -4.82
CA PRO A 151 -18.96 -19.65 -6.06
C PRO A 151 -18.92 -18.56 -7.12
N LEU A 152 -17.74 -18.40 -7.69
CA LEU A 152 -17.48 -17.48 -8.78
C LEU A 152 -17.98 -18.12 -10.09
N PRO A 153 -18.71 -17.39 -10.95
CA PRO A 153 -19.06 -17.85 -12.29
C PRO A 153 -17.88 -18.49 -13.04
N PHE A 154 -18.14 -19.51 -13.86
CA PHE A 154 -17.10 -20.34 -14.50
C PHE A 154 -16.11 -19.60 -15.42
N TYR A 155 -16.31 -18.30 -15.71
CA TYR A 155 -15.48 -17.51 -16.62
C TYR A 155 -15.04 -16.18 -16.00
N HIS A 156 -14.04 -16.23 -15.11
CA HIS A 156 -13.32 -15.07 -14.61
C HIS A 156 -11.89 -15.05 -15.14
N ASN A 157 -11.44 -13.87 -15.59
CA ASN A 157 -10.07 -13.71 -16.08
C ASN A 157 -9.16 -12.95 -15.11
N SER A 158 -9.69 -12.09 -14.23
CA SER A 158 -8.87 -11.28 -13.32
C SER A 158 -9.58 -10.96 -12.01
N PHE A 159 -8.83 -11.05 -10.92
CA PHE A 159 -9.19 -10.61 -9.58
C PHE A 159 -8.07 -9.71 -9.09
N CYS A 160 -8.40 -8.62 -8.43
CA CYS A 160 -7.43 -7.90 -7.64
C CYS A 160 -8.05 -7.28 -6.42
N LEU A 161 -7.15 -6.89 -5.54
CA LEU A 161 -7.44 -6.44 -4.21
C LEU A 161 -6.75 -5.09 -3.99
N GLY A 162 -7.28 -4.33 -3.04
CA GLY A 162 -6.61 -3.15 -2.50
C GLY A 162 -7.05 -2.96 -1.06
N LEU A 163 -6.10 -2.82 -0.15
CA LEU A 163 -6.36 -2.42 1.23
C LEU A 163 -6.30 -0.89 1.33
N GLY A 164 -7.29 -0.30 1.99
CA GLY A 164 -7.30 1.14 2.28
C GLY A 164 -8.01 1.45 3.58
N ILE A 165 -8.07 2.73 3.90
CA ILE A 165 -8.65 3.23 5.15
C ILE A 165 -9.56 4.43 4.88
N THR A 166 -10.59 4.61 5.70
CA THR A 166 -11.42 5.83 5.69
C THR A 166 -10.80 6.93 6.55
N ASN A 167 -10.73 8.16 6.02
CA ASN A 167 -10.15 9.29 6.75
C ASN A 167 -10.96 9.71 8.00
N VAL A 168 -12.27 9.45 8.03
CA VAL A 168 -13.15 9.92 9.14
C VAL A 168 -13.20 8.93 10.30
N ARG A 169 -13.28 7.63 10.02
CA ARG A 169 -13.52 6.58 11.05
C ARG A 169 -12.37 5.61 11.21
N TYR A 170 -11.32 5.76 10.40
CA TYR A 170 -10.16 4.89 10.38
C TYR A 170 -10.56 3.42 10.25
N GLU A 171 -11.57 3.19 9.43
CA GLU A 171 -12.08 1.86 9.12
C GLU A 171 -11.26 1.31 7.96
N PHE A 172 -10.59 0.20 8.20
CA PHE A 172 -9.87 -0.50 7.16
C PHE A 172 -10.86 -1.26 6.27
N LYS A 173 -10.61 -1.19 4.97
CA LYS A 173 -11.48 -1.77 3.95
C LYS A 173 -10.64 -2.48 2.90
N VAL A 174 -11.15 -3.61 2.45
CA VAL A 174 -10.59 -4.37 1.33
C VAL A 174 -11.50 -4.17 0.13
N LEU A 175 -10.99 -3.50 -0.89
CA LEU A 175 -11.60 -3.45 -2.21
C LEU A 175 -11.25 -4.73 -2.96
N ARG A 176 -12.23 -5.33 -3.63
CA ARG A 176 -12.04 -6.44 -4.56
C ARG A 176 -12.67 -6.09 -5.89
N THR A 177 -11.88 -6.11 -6.96
CA THR A 177 -12.38 -5.92 -8.34
C THR A 177 -12.23 -7.22 -9.12
N PHE A 178 -13.22 -7.54 -9.94
CA PHE A 178 -13.18 -8.72 -10.78
C PHE A 178 -14.00 -8.54 -12.05
N SER A 179 -13.58 -9.20 -13.12
CA SER A 179 -14.30 -9.17 -14.38
C SER A 179 -15.14 -10.42 -14.55
N LEU A 180 -16.43 -10.25 -14.88
CA LEU A 180 -17.34 -11.33 -15.26
C LEU A 180 -17.39 -11.48 -16.76
N LYS A 181 -17.31 -12.71 -17.28
CA LYS A 181 -17.58 -12.98 -18.70
C LYS A 181 -18.80 -13.88 -18.85
N THR A 182 -19.61 -13.62 -19.86
CA THR A 182 -20.73 -14.49 -20.22
C THR A 182 -20.25 -15.77 -20.92
N ASN A 183 -19.11 -15.70 -21.63
CA ASN A 183 -18.39 -16.85 -22.20
C ASN A 183 -16.91 -16.48 -22.41
N ARG A 184 -16.07 -17.44 -22.83
CA ARG A 184 -14.61 -17.22 -23.01
C ARG A 184 -14.24 -16.07 -23.98
N ARG A 185 -15.09 -15.79 -24.97
CA ARG A 185 -14.84 -14.80 -26.04
C ARG A 185 -15.47 -13.43 -25.77
N ALA A 186 -16.41 -13.35 -24.83
CA ALA A 186 -17.11 -12.11 -24.51
C ALA A 186 -16.19 -11.10 -23.80
N PRO A 187 -16.41 -9.79 -24.01
CA PRO A 187 -15.76 -8.77 -23.19
C PRO A 187 -16.15 -8.96 -21.73
N GLY A 188 -15.18 -8.68 -20.87
CA GLY A 188 -15.38 -8.75 -19.43
C GLY A 188 -16.16 -7.55 -18.91
N TYR A 189 -17.12 -7.80 -18.01
CA TYR A 189 -17.86 -6.77 -17.29
C TYR A 189 -17.22 -6.55 -15.91
N PRO A 190 -16.57 -5.41 -15.66
CA PRO A 190 -15.95 -5.14 -14.38
C PRO A 190 -17.00 -5.04 -13.27
N ARG A 191 -16.69 -5.63 -12.13
CA ARG A 191 -17.48 -5.56 -10.90
C ARG A 191 -16.56 -5.25 -9.74
N ALA A 192 -17.14 -4.68 -8.69
CA ALA A 192 -16.43 -4.47 -7.45
C ALA A 192 -17.28 -4.79 -6.22
N GLU A 193 -16.59 -5.28 -5.22
CA GLU A 193 -17.09 -5.53 -3.88
C GLU A 193 -16.12 -4.89 -2.88
N ILE A 194 -16.64 -4.53 -1.72
CA ILE A 194 -15.85 -3.99 -0.63
C ILE A 194 -16.22 -4.68 0.66
N TYR A 195 -15.20 -4.95 1.46
CA TYR A 195 -15.31 -5.51 2.79
C TYR A 195 -14.81 -4.48 3.79
N THR A 196 -15.59 -4.20 4.83
CA THR A 196 -15.13 -3.37 5.95
C THR A 196 -14.71 -4.29 7.09
N ILE A 197 -13.45 -4.21 7.50
CA ILE A 197 -12.94 -5.01 8.60
C ILE A 197 -13.72 -4.64 9.87
N GLY A 198 -14.20 -5.66 10.57
CA GLY A 198 -15.07 -5.62 11.74
C GLY A 198 -16.53 -5.91 11.44
N THR A 199 -16.93 -5.99 10.16
CA THR A 199 -18.34 -6.17 9.78
C THR A 199 -18.69 -7.58 9.32
N LYS A 200 -17.70 -8.43 9.04
CA LYS A 200 -17.87 -9.78 8.45
C LYS A 200 -18.61 -9.84 7.11
N LYS A 201 -18.85 -8.73 6.41
CA LYS A 201 -19.72 -8.72 5.23
C LYS A 201 -19.10 -8.02 4.03
N TRP A 202 -19.09 -8.75 2.91
CA TRP A 202 -18.87 -8.19 1.58
C TRP A 202 -20.17 -7.53 1.09
N ARG A 203 -20.03 -6.34 0.53
CA ARG A 203 -21.11 -5.69 -0.22
C ARG A 203 -20.66 -5.29 -1.59
N ARG A 204 -21.61 -5.29 -2.52
CA ARG A 204 -21.42 -4.74 -3.85
C ARG A 204 -21.35 -3.22 -3.80
N ILE A 205 -20.52 -2.64 -4.66
CA ILE A 205 -20.45 -1.20 -4.87
C ILE A 205 -20.62 -0.90 -6.37
N GLY A 206 -20.45 0.37 -6.75
CA GLY A 206 -20.42 0.77 -8.16
C GLY A 206 -19.48 -0.10 -9.00
N ASN A 207 -19.73 -0.19 -10.30
CA ASN A 207 -18.84 -0.93 -11.18
C ASN A 207 -17.66 -0.04 -11.57
N PRO A 208 -16.40 -0.53 -11.52
CA PRO A 208 -15.27 0.21 -12.03
C PRO A 208 -15.30 0.23 -13.56
N LEU A 209 -14.59 1.17 -14.17
CA LEU A 209 -14.41 1.19 -15.63
C LEU A 209 -13.42 0.12 -16.09
N SER A 210 -12.43 -0.18 -15.25
CA SER A 210 -11.50 -1.29 -15.45
C SER A 210 -11.18 -1.94 -14.10
N CYS A 211 -11.02 -3.26 -14.11
CA CYS A 211 -10.56 -3.95 -12.90
C CYS A 211 -9.11 -3.59 -12.61
N ILE A 212 -8.73 -3.69 -11.33
CA ILE A 212 -7.32 -3.78 -10.98
C ILE A 212 -6.81 -5.11 -11.55
N GLU A 213 -5.68 -5.10 -12.24
CA GLU A 213 -5.01 -6.32 -12.72
C GLU A 213 -3.80 -6.66 -11.84
N LYS A 214 -3.06 -5.61 -11.47
CA LYS A 214 -1.97 -5.63 -10.51
C LYS A 214 -1.77 -4.19 -10.02
N LEU A 215 -1.44 -4.03 -8.74
CA LEU A 215 -0.99 -2.75 -8.21
C LEU A 215 0.52 -2.63 -8.38
N ASP A 216 0.97 -1.46 -8.82
CA ASP A 216 2.38 -1.07 -8.69
C ASP A 216 2.73 -0.84 -7.21
N PHE A 217 4.03 -0.70 -6.92
CA PHE A 217 4.62 -0.73 -5.57
C PHE A 217 3.88 0.09 -4.52
N ASP A 218 3.69 1.38 -4.81
CA ASP A 218 2.84 2.27 -4.01
C ASP A 218 2.00 3.12 -4.95
N THR A 219 0.68 3.06 -4.77
CA THR A 219 -0.30 3.75 -5.59
C THR A 219 -1.36 4.42 -4.73
N SER A 220 -1.11 4.57 -3.42
CA SER A 220 -2.08 5.10 -2.48
C SER A 220 -1.77 6.53 -2.07
N VAL A 221 -2.67 7.47 -2.38
CA VAL A 221 -2.51 8.89 -2.04
C VAL A 221 -3.80 9.43 -1.47
N HIS A 222 -3.75 10.13 -0.33
CA HIS A 222 -4.90 10.80 0.30
C HIS A 222 -6.16 9.91 0.52
N GLY A 223 -5.97 8.61 0.78
CA GLY A 223 -7.09 7.66 0.97
C GLY A 223 -7.72 7.16 -0.34
N TYR A 224 -7.05 7.40 -1.47
CA TYR A 224 -7.38 6.85 -2.77
C TYR A 224 -6.33 5.82 -3.17
N ILE A 225 -6.76 4.79 -3.89
CA ILE A 225 -5.87 3.85 -4.59
C ILE A 225 -5.99 4.05 -6.09
N HIS A 226 -4.88 3.89 -6.81
CA HIS A 226 -4.77 4.20 -8.23
C HIS A 226 -4.22 3.02 -9.02
N TRP A 227 -4.68 2.85 -10.26
CA TRP A 227 -4.13 1.84 -11.17
C TRP A 227 -4.27 2.26 -12.63
N ILE A 228 -3.40 1.74 -13.48
CA ILE A 228 -3.53 1.85 -14.92
C ILE A 228 -4.49 0.76 -15.41
N PRO A 229 -5.49 1.09 -16.25
CA PRO A 229 -6.35 0.07 -16.86
C PRO A 229 -5.58 -0.78 -17.87
N ASP A 230 -5.80 -2.09 -17.88
CA ASP A 230 -5.25 -3.02 -18.89
C ASP A 230 -5.79 -2.75 -20.32
N GLN A 231 -7.00 -2.20 -20.41
CA GLN A 231 -7.61 -1.89 -21.70
C GLN A 231 -6.88 -0.70 -22.34
N LYS A 232 -6.02 -1.01 -23.32
CA LYS A 232 -5.19 -0.08 -24.12
C LYS A 232 -5.93 1.13 -24.73
N LEU A 233 -7.26 1.14 -24.74
CA LEU A 233 -8.07 2.27 -25.22
C LEU A 233 -8.41 3.29 -24.12
N LEU A 234 -8.17 2.98 -22.84
CA LEU A 234 -8.54 3.84 -21.72
C LEU A 234 -7.39 4.80 -21.39
N GLN A 235 -7.56 6.06 -21.80
CA GLN A 235 -6.57 7.13 -21.61
C GLN A 235 -6.73 7.88 -20.27
N PHE A 236 -6.81 7.14 -19.16
CA PHE A 236 -6.92 7.71 -17.82
C PHE A 236 -6.34 6.76 -16.76
N ILE A 237 -6.04 7.32 -15.59
CA ILE A 237 -5.69 6.54 -14.40
C ILE A 237 -6.99 6.27 -13.64
N CYS A 238 -7.27 5.02 -13.31
CA CYS A 238 -8.39 4.66 -12.46
C CYS A 238 -8.08 5.05 -11.01
N SER A 239 -9.10 5.49 -10.27
CA SER A 239 -8.99 5.73 -8.83
C SER A 239 -10.18 5.16 -8.08
N PHE A 240 -9.97 4.83 -6.82
CA PHE A 240 -11.05 4.51 -5.88
C PHE A 240 -10.84 5.19 -4.54
N SER A 241 -11.85 5.93 -4.07
CA SER A 241 -11.86 6.54 -2.74
C SER A 241 -12.40 5.56 -1.71
N PHE A 242 -11.62 5.21 -0.68
CA PHE A 242 -12.16 4.40 0.42
C PHE A 242 -13.12 5.17 1.33
N GLY A 243 -12.94 6.49 1.42
CA GLY A 243 -13.81 7.38 2.20
C GLY A 243 -15.18 7.58 1.57
N LYS A 244 -15.22 7.89 0.26
CA LYS A 244 -16.48 8.10 -0.48
C LYS A 244 -17.04 6.83 -1.10
N GLU A 245 -16.22 5.79 -1.21
CA GLU A 245 -16.53 4.50 -1.84
C GLU A 245 -16.97 4.63 -3.29
N GLN A 246 -16.31 5.56 -3.98
CA GLN A 246 -16.60 5.92 -5.36
C GLN A 246 -15.38 5.70 -6.22
N PHE A 247 -15.63 5.19 -7.41
CA PHE A 247 -14.65 5.14 -8.49
C PHE A 247 -14.53 6.53 -9.12
N GLY A 248 -13.32 6.85 -9.54
CA GLY A 248 -13.02 8.09 -10.24
C GLY A 248 -11.98 7.86 -11.31
N GLN A 249 -11.66 8.93 -12.01
CA GLN A 249 -10.64 8.97 -13.04
C GLN A 249 -9.71 10.14 -12.78
N LEU A 250 -8.45 9.96 -13.13
CA LEU A 250 -7.46 11.03 -13.17
C LEU A 250 -6.88 11.15 -14.57
N PRO A 251 -6.52 12.37 -14.99
CA PRO A 251 -5.90 12.59 -16.29
C PRO A 251 -4.50 11.97 -16.35
N LEU A 252 -4.12 11.44 -17.52
CA LEU A 252 -2.74 11.04 -17.80
C LEU A 252 -1.82 12.27 -17.94
N PRO A 253 -0.50 12.10 -17.76
CA PRO A 253 0.45 13.15 -18.07
C PRO A 253 0.46 13.49 -19.57
N PRO A 254 0.80 14.73 -19.97
CA PRO A 254 0.59 15.24 -21.34
C PRO A 254 1.21 14.45 -22.48
N THR A 255 2.34 13.77 -22.24
CA THR A 255 3.09 13.05 -23.29
C THR A 255 2.79 11.56 -23.33
N TYR A 256 1.91 11.07 -22.46
CA TYR A 256 1.56 9.66 -22.38
C TYR A 256 0.15 9.42 -22.92
N ASP A 257 0.04 8.58 -23.94
CA ASP A 257 -1.19 8.28 -24.66
C ASP A 257 -1.94 7.04 -24.13
N GLY A 258 -1.42 6.39 -23.08
CA GLY A 258 -2.01 5.19 -22.48
C GLY A 258 -1.62 3.87 -23.16
N ASN A 259 -0.81 3.90 -24.24
CA ASN A 259 -0.56 2.70 -25.04
C ASN A 259 0.71 1.92 -24.64
N ASP A 260 1.58 2.50 -23.81
CA ASP A 260 2.82 1.85 -23.40
C ASP A 260 2.66 1.02 -22.13
N VAL A 261 2.92 -0.29 -22.23
CA VAL A 261 2.84 -1.27 -21.13
C VAL A 261 3.94 -1.11 -20.08
N ARG A 262 4.97 -0.28 -20.36
CA ARG A 262 6.09 -0.01 -19.44
C ARG A 262 5.77 1.08 -18.42
N VAL A 263 4.57 1.66 -18.48
CA VAL A 263 4.10 2.64 -17.50
C VAL A 263 4.12 2.06 -16.09
N LYS A 264 4.58 2.89 -15.14
CA LYS A 264 4.54 2.58 -13.72
C LYS A 264 4.00 3.74 -12.91
N LEU A 265 3.03 3.45 -12.05
CA LEU A 265 2.59 4.38 -11.02
C LEU A 265 3.50 4.30 -9.79
N GLY A 266 3.54 5.39 -9.05
CA GLY A 266 4.28 5.50 -7.82
C GLY A 266 3.76 6.66 -6.97
N VAL A 267 4.29 6.80 -5.76
CA VAL A 267 4.08 7.97 -4.91
C VAL A 267 5.44 8.55 -4.52
N LEU A 268 5.64 9.84 -4.78
CA LEU A 268 6.85 10.57 -4.41
C LEU A 268 6.48 11.82 -3.64
N LYS A 269 6.96 11.95 -2.40
CA LYS A 269 6.63 13.08 -1.50
C LYS A 269 5.12 13.33 -1.43
N ASP A 270 4.36 12.28 -1.15
CA ASP A 270 2.88 12.28 -1.07
C ASP A 270 2.14 12.71 -2.35
N CYS A 271 2.84 12.82 -3.48
CA CYS A 271 2.25 13.12 -4.79
C CYS A 271 2.21 11.87 -5.66
N LEU A 272 1.10 11.65 -6.37
CA LEU A 272 1.01 10.61 -7.38
C LEU A 272 2.00 10.90 -8.51
N CYS A 273 2.78 9.90 -8.92
CA CYS A 273 3.70 9.99 -10.04
C CYS A 273 3.49 8.88 -11.05
N VAL A 274 3.88 9.17 -12.29
CA VAL A 274 3.85 8.27 -13.44
C VAL A 274 5.25 8.24 -14.05
N SER A 275 5.84 7.05 -14.14
CA SER A 275 7.08 6.80 -14.87
C SER A 275 6.75 6.19 -16.21
N VAL A 276 7.15 6.87 -17.29
CA VAL A 276 6.85 6.49 -18.67
C VAL A 276 8.05 6.75 -19.58
N PRO A 277 8.20 6.00 -20.68
CA PRO A 277 9.15 6.35 -21.73
C PRO A 277 8.86 7.76 -22.28
N GLU A 278 9.89 8.56 -22.58
CA GLU A 278 9.69 9.91 -23.11
C GLU A 278 9.09 9.93 -24.52
N LYS A 279 9.39 8.91 -25.32
CA LYS A 279 8.86 8.74 -26.67
C LYS A 279 8.40 7.30 -26.86
N VAL A 280 7.26 7.12 -27.50
CA VAL A 280 6.76 5.80 -27.89
C VAL A 280 7.82 5.08 -28.72
N GLY A 281 8.17 3.85 -28.32
CA GLY A 281 9.21 3.04 -28.98
C GLY A 281 10.66 3.39 -28.62
N ASN A 282 10.93 4.53 -27.97
CA ASN A 282 12.25 4.81 -27.40
C ASN A 282 12.38 4.11 -26.04
N VAL A 283 13.52 3.49 -25.79
CA VAL A 283 13.82 2.73 -24.57
C VAL A 283 14.94 3.37 -23.75
N ASP A 284 15.48 4.52 -24.17
CA ASP A 284 16.71 5.12 -23.64
C ASP A 284 16.46 6.23 -22.62
N LYS A 285 15.23 6.71 -22.51
CA LYS A 285 14.83 7.75 -21.55
C LYS A 285 13.47 7.49 -20.93
N PHE A 286 13.39 7.68 -19.61
CA PHE A 286 12.14 7.62 -18.86
C PHE A 286 11.87 8.95 -18.16
N GLY A 287 10.71 9.53 -18.41
CA GLY A 287 10.21 10.69 -17.69
C GLY A 287 9.42 10.26 -16.46
N ILE A 288 9.73 10.87 -15.31
CA ILE A 288 8.89 10.78 -14.11
C ILE A 288 8.07 12.06 -14.02
N TRP A 289 6.78 11.92 -14.24
CA TRP A 289 5.78 12.97 -14.08
C TRP A 289 5.19 12.93 -12.69
N VAL A 290 5.06 14.07 -12.03
CA VAL A 290 4.49 14.19 -10.68
C VAL A 290 3.30 15.15 -10.73
N MET A 291 2.15 14.70 -10.22
CA MET A 291 0.93 15.51 -10.12
C MET A 291 1.00 16.36 -8.86
N LYS A 292 1.29 17.66 -8.99
CA LYS A 292 1.42 18.56 -7.83
C LYS A 292 0.10 18.88 -7.15
N THR A 293 -0.97 18.96 -7.93
CA THR A 293 -2.31 19.20 -7.43
C THR A 293 -3.19 18.02 -7.83
N TYR A 294 -3.52 17.19 -6.85
CA TYR A 294 -4.31 15.98 -7.07
C TYR A 294 -5.59 16.27 -7.88
N GLY A 295 -5.83 15.51 -8.95
CA GLY A 295 -6.97 15.70 -9.86
C GLY A 295 -6.75 16.68 -11.01
N SER A 296 -5.73 17.55 -10.97
CA SER A 296 -5.55 18.59 -11.97
C SER A 296 -4.61 18.17 -13.10
N LYS A 297 -5.13 18.12 -14.33
CA LYS A 297 -4.36 17.82 -15.55
C LYS A 297 -3.19 18.78 -15.77
N GLN A 298 -3.39 20.06 -15.45
CA GLN A 298 -2.38 21.10 -15.64
C GLN A 298 -1.25 21.03 -14.60
N SER A 299 -1.43 20.25 -13.53
CA SER A 299 -0.45 20.13 -12.44
C SER A 299 0.60 19.03 -12.65
N TRP A 300 0.50 18.28 -13.76
CA TRP A 300 1.51 17.31 -14.15
C TRP A 300 2.79 18.03 -14.54
N ILE A 301 3.86 17.77 -13.78
CA ILE A 301 5.20 18.31 -14.07
C ILE A 301 6.14 17.14 -14.29
N GLN A 302 6.84 17.14 -15.42
CA GLN A 302 7.95 16.23 -15.64
C GLN A 302 9.10 16.64 -14.74
N GLN A 303 9.19 16.02 -13.57
CA GLN A 303 10.10 16.46 -12.53
C GLN A 303 11.50 15.85 -12.70
N TYR A 304 11.56 14.63 -13.25
CA TYR A 304 12.81 13.93 -13.43
C TYR A 304 12.86 13.24 -14.79
N VAL A 305 14.06 13.14 -15.35
CA VAL A 305 14.34 12.37 -16.55
C VAL A 305 15.49 11.42 -16.23
N ILE A 306 15.23 10.13 -16.40
CA ILE A 306 16.21 9.07 -16.23
C ILE A 306 16.85 8.85 -17.58
N GLU A 307 18.15 9.14 -17.67
CA GLU A 307 19.00 8.94 -18.84
C GLU A 307 20.15 7.99 -18.50
N ASN A 308 20.92 7.55 -19.50
CA ASN A 308 22.07 6.66 -19.33
C ASN A 308 21.67 5.33 -18.65
N LEU A 309 20.60 4.74 -19.17
CA LEU A 309 20.03 3.50 -18.64
C LEU A 309 21.03 2.36 -18.73
N TYR A 310 20.95 1.42 -17.80
CA TYR A 310 21.81 0.23 -17.84
C TYR A 310 21.66 -0.49 -19.19
N PRO A 311 22.75 -0.65 -19.96
CA PRO A 311 22.72 -1.46 -21.17
C PRO A 311 22.49 -2.94 -20.79
N ASP A 312 21.79 -3.66 -21.67
CA ASP A 312 21.76 -5.13 -21.73
C ASP A 312 21.09 -5.95 -20.61
N VAL A 313 19.98 -5.49 -20.03
CA VAL A 313 19.12 -6.40 -19.25
C VAL A 313 17.64 -6.29 -19.62
N GLY A 314 17.06 -7.39 -20.13
CA GLY A 314 15.61 -7.60 -20.31
C GLY A 314 15.00 -7.11 -21.64
N ARG A 315 13.85 -7.70 -22.01
CA ARG A 315 13.08 -7.35 -23.23
C ARG A 315 12.22 -6.07 -23.10
N LEU A 316 11.82 -5.70 -21.89
CA LEU A 316 11.02 -4.49 -21.60
C LEU A 316 11.70 -3.71 -20.48
N LYS A 317 12.29 -2.55 -20.81
CA LYS A 317 12.90 -1.65 -19.81
C LYS A 317 11.80 -0.86 -19.11
N PHE A 318 11.66 -0.94 -17.79
CA PHE A 318 10.81 -0.03 -17.02
C PHE A 318 11.43 0.33 -15.68
N TYR A 319 11.11 1.54 -15.21
CA TYR A 319 11.56 2.09 -13.93
C TYR A 319 10.35 2.38 -13.08
N GLU A 320 10.16 1.61 -12.01
CA GLU A 320 9.06 1.77 -11.07
C GLU A 320 9.57 2.58 -9.86
N PRO A 321 9.07 3.80 -9.64
CA PRO A 321 9.41 4.58 -8.46
C PRO A 321 8.89 3.89 -7.19
N LEU A 322 9.77 3.65 -6.22
CA LEU A 322 9.40 2.96 -4.98
C LEU A 322 9.31 3.92 -3.80
N ILE A 323 10.41 4.61 -3.50
CA ILE A 323 10.56 5.40 -2.27
C ILE A 323 11.37 6.66 -2.59
N PHE A 324 10.90 7.81 -2.10
CA PHE A 324 11.71 9.04 -2.04
C PHE A 324 12.51 9.05 -0.72
N LEU A 325 13.84 9.00 -0.81
CA LEU A 325 14.75 8.92 0.33
C LEU A 325 14.97 10.30 0.96
N SER A 326 15.35 10.34 2.24
CA SER A 326 15.64 11.60 2.94
C SER A 326 16.89 12.28 2.39
N THR A 327 17.80 11.51 1.77
CA THR A 327 18.95 12.00 0.99
C THR A 327 18.56 12.83 -0.24
N GLY A 328 17.29 12.84 -0.64
CA GLY A 328 16.84 13.49 -1.88
C GLY A 328 16.90 12.59 -3.12
N GLU A 329 17.31 11.33 -2.96
CA GLU A 329 17.39 10.37 -4.04
C GLU A 329 16.09 9.55 -4.17
N ILE A 330 15.89 8.91 -5.33
CA ILE A 330 14.71 8.06 -5.58
C ILE A 330 15.17 6.62 -5.71
N LEU A 331 14.67 5.75 -4.83
CA LEU A 331 14.81 4.32 -4.97
C LEU A 331 13.79 3.80 -5.97
N MET A 332 14.25 3.03 -6.95
CA MET A 332 13.42 2.51 -8.04
C MET A 332 13.67 1.02 -8.26
N SER A 333 12.65 0.30 -8.71
CA SER A 333 12.79 -1.04 -9.26
C SER A 333 13.04 -0.91 -10.77
N PHE A 334 14.12 -1.53 -11.24
CA PHE A 334 14.44 -1.64 -12.66
C PHE A 334 14.11 -3.05 -13.14
N ASN A 335 13.19 -3.15 -14.11
CA ASN A 335 12.68 -4.38 -14.71
C ASN A 335 12.08 -5.40 -13.73
N GLY A 336 11.83 -5.01 -12.48
CA GLY A 336 11.47 -5.97 -11.44
C GLY A 336 12.61 -6.92 -11.07
N GLU A 337 13.87 -6.54 -11.28
CA GLU A 337 15.03 -7.40 -10.98
C GLU A 337 16.04 -6.70 -10.06
N PHE A 338 16.24 -5.40 -10.27
CA PHE A 338 17.26 -4.63 -9.56
C PHE A 338 16.66 -3.45 -8.81
N LEU A 339 17.23 -3.13 -7.65
CA LEU A 339 17.06 -1.82 -7.06
C LEU A 339 18.12 -0.90 -7.63
N VAL A 340 17.66 0.23 -8.16
CA VAL A 340 18.51 1.31 -8.61
C VAL A 340 18.14 2.58 -7.86
N CYS A 341 19.12 3.46 -7.71
CA CYS A 341 18.87 4.76 -7.10
C CYS A 341 19.21 5.87 -8.07
N TYR A 342 18.26 6.78 -8.24
CA TYR A 342 18.41 7.98 -9.05
C TYR A 342 18.72 9.16 -8.16
N ASN A 343 19.90 9.72 -8.37
CA ASN A 343 20.32 10.94 -7.70
C ASN A 343 19.68 12.14 -8.42
N THR A 344 18.78 12.83 -7.73
CA THR A 344 17.98 13.91 -8.33
C THR A 344 18.80 15.17 -8.59
N THR A 345 19.87 15.41 -7.83
CA THR A 345 20.78 16.55 -7.99
C THR A 345 21.72 16.35 -9.16
N LEU A 346 22.38 15.18 -9.23
CA LEU A 346 23.31 14.84 -10.30
C LEU A 346 22.62 14.38 -11.58
N LYS A 347 21.30 14.11 -11.53
CA LYS A 347 20.48 13.56 -12.62
C LYS A 347 21.07 12.26 -13.20
N LYS A 348 21.59 11.40 -12.33
CA LYS A 348 22.27 10.16 -12.72
C LYS A 348 21.80 8.98 -11.87
N LEU A 349 21.77 7.80 -12.49
CA LEU A 349 21.66 6.54 -11.77
C LEU A 349 23.01 6.25 -11.10
N ALA A 350 23.03 6.16 -9.78
CA ALA A 350 24.27 6.08 -9.02
C ALA A 350 24.68 4.63 -8.70
N LYS A 351 23.71 3.74 -8.43
CA LYS A 351 23.99 2.41 -7.86
C LYS A 351 22.96 1.39 -8.31
N LYS A 352 23.42 0.16 -8.58
CA LYS A 352 22.61 -1.03 -8.86
C LYS A 352 22.89 -2.04 -7.76
N SER A 353 21.82 -2.53 -7.11
CA SER A 353 21.90 -3.65 -6.19
C SER A 353 20.94 -4.73 -6.64
N THR A 354 21.42 -5.97 -6.71
CA THR A 354 20.53 -7.11 -6.87
C THR A 354 19.75 -7.30 -5.57
N ILE A 355 18.46 -7.53 -5.70
CA ILE A 355 17.55 -7.66 -4.56
C ILE A 355 17.57 -9.10 -4.04
N THR A 356 17.66 -10.05 -4.96
CA THR A 356 17.63 -11.49 -4.69
C THR A 356 18.64 -12.23 -5.56
N GLN A 357 19.27 -13.28 -5.03
CA GLN A 357 20.26 -14.07 -5.79
C GLN A 357 19.65 -14.93 -6.90
N SER A 358 18.33 -15.14 -6.90
CA SER A 358 17.61 -15.90 -7.93
C SER A 358 17.44 -15.09 -9.23
N LYS A 359 17.71 -15.72 -10.38
CA LYS A 359 17.30 -15.21 -11.69
C LYS A 359 15.77 -15.31 -11.80
N GLY A 360 15.09 -14.17 -11.78
CA GLY A 360 13.64 -14.09 -11.83
C GLY A 360 13.15 -12.71 -11.42
N GLY A 361 11.90 -12.40 -11.78
CA GLY A 361 11.28 -11.14 -11.39
C GLY A 361 11.01 -11.07 -9.89
N ILE A 362 10.73 -9.87 -9.42
CA ILE A 362 10.31 -9.61 -8.05
C ILE A 362 8.93 -8.97 -8.03
N HIS A 363 8.28 -9.07 -6.89
CA HIS A 363 7.25 -8.13 -6.52
C HIS A 363 7.51 -7.67 -5.09
N ALA A 364 7.45 -6.37 -4.89
CA ALA A 364 7.75 -5.76 -3.61
C ALA A 364 6.66 -4.78 -3.20
N ILE A 365 6.51 -4.60 -1.90
CA ILE A 365 5.69 -3.55 -1.30
C ILE A 365 6.46 -2.91 -0.15
N ALA A 366 6.35 -1.59 0.01
CA ALA A 366 6.79 -0.93 1.23
C ALA A 366 5.70 -1.04 2.30
N TYR A 367 6.13 -1.10 3.56
CA TYR A 367 5.28 -0.83 4.71
C TYR A 367 6.09 -0.08 5.76
N ASN A 368 5.43 0.86 6.42
CA ASN A 368 5.98 1.51 7.60
C ASN A 368 5.51 0.71 8.81
N PRO A 369 6.42 0.12 9.61
CA PRO A 369 6.04 -0.60 10.81
C PRO A 369 5.09 0.23 11.67
N SER A 370 3.94 -0.35 12.01
CA SER A 370 2.92 0.34 12.78
C SER A 370 2.48 -0.44 14.01
N LEU A 371 2.13 0.31 15.05
CA LEU A 371 1.55 -0.22 16.28
C LEU A 371 0.02 -0.31 16.20
N VAL A 372 -0.53 -0.54 14.99
CA VAL A 372 -1.96 -0.76 14.77
C VAL A 372 -2.32 -2.20 15.15
N SER A 373 -2.97 -2.41 16.31
CA SER A 373 -3.44 -3.75 16.69
C SER A 373 -4.66 -4.16 15.86
N LEU A 374 -4.64 -5.39 15.34
CA LEU A 374 -5.76 -5.93 14.58
C LEU A 374 -6.98 -6.20 15.47
N ASN A 375 -6.81 -6.40 16.78
CA ASN A 375 -7.92 -6.50 17.73
C ASN A 375 -8.75 -5.21 17.75
N VAL A 376 -8.08 -4.07 17.69
CA VAL A 376 -8.72 -2.75 17.63
C VAL A 376 -9.37 -2.50 16.27
N VAL A 377 -8.73 -2.96 15.17
CA VAL A 377 -9.26 -2.80 13.82
C VAL A 377 -10.49 -3.68 13.59
N ALA A 378 -10.45 -4.93 14.04
CA ALA A 378 -11.52 -5.91 13.91
C ALA A 378 -12.72 -5.62 14.82
N ARG A 379 -12.54 -4.95 15.97
CA ARG A 379 -13.65 -4.60 16.89
C ARG A 379 -14.51 -5.82 17.28
N GLY A 380 -13.88 -6.99 17.45
CA GLY A 380 -14.57 -8.26 17.72
C GLY A 380 -15.27 -8.90 16.51
N GLY A 381 -15.23 -8.23 15.36
CA GLY A 381 -15.80 -8.66 14.10
C GLY A 381 -14.91 -9.60 13.30
N GLU A 382 -13.66 -9.85 13.65
CA GLU A 382 -12.87 -10.94 13.06
C GLU A 382 -12.10 -11.62 14.17
N GLU A 383 -11.83 -12.91 13.98
CA GLU A 383 -10.91 -13.63 14.85
C GLU A 383 -9.48 -13.18 14.50
N VAL A 384 -8.81 -12.54 15.45
CA VAL A 384 -7.41 -12.15 15.32
C VAL A 384 -6.54 -13.29 15.81
N ARG A 385 -5.63 -13.75 14.96
CA ARG A 385 -4.73 -14.85 15.26
C ARG A 385 -3.29 -14.37 15.29
N ALA A 386 -2.53 -14.86 16.26
CA ALA A 386 -1.08 -14.69 16.27
C ALA A 386 -0.46 -15.56 15.16
N LEU A 387 0.59 -15.05 14.52
CA LEU A 387 1.49 -15.87 13.71
C LEU A 387 2.36 -16.71 14.67
N PRO A 388 2.74 -17.93 14.28
CA PRO A 388 3.62 -18.78 15.11
C PRO A 388 4.87 -18.02 15.57
N GLU A 389 5.30 -18.24 16.81
CA GLU A 389 6.56 -17.72 17.30
C GLU A 389 7.71 -18.28 16.43
N PRO A 390 8.68 -17.45 16.02
CA PRO A 390 9.87 -17.96 15.38
C PRO A 390 10.61 -18.85 16.38
N GLU A 391 10.92 -20.09 16.00
CA GLU A 391 11.89 -20.90 16.73
C GLU A 391 13.18 -20.10 16.82
N VAL A 392 13.57 -19.73 18.04
CA VAL A 392 14.87 -19.13 18.31
C VAL A 392 15.88 -20.25 18.11
N THR A 393 16.38 -20.39 16.88
CA THR A 393 17.60 -21.16 16.67
C THR A 393 18.71 -20.33 17.31
N LEU A 394 19.09 -20.70 18.54
CA LEU A 394 20.33 -20.26 19.14
C LEU A 394 21.45 -20.69 18.18
N CYS A 395 22.04 -19.73 17.47
CA CYS A 395 23.31 -19.91 16.78
C CYS A 395 24.44 -19.51 17.71
#